data_AF-A0A929IKS3-F1
#
_entry.id   AF-A0A929IKS3-F1
#
_cell.length_a   1.000
_cell.length_b   1.000
_cell.length_c   1.000
_cell.angle_alpha   90.00
_cell.angle_beta   90.00
_cell.angle_gamma   90.00
#
_symmetry.space_group_name_H-M   'P 1'
#
loop_
_entity.id
_entity.type
_entity.pdbx_description
1 polymer ?
#
loop_
_entity_poly.entity_id
_entity_poly.type
_entity_poly.pdbx_seq_one_letter_code
_entity_poly.pdbx_strand_id
1 'polypeptide(L)' 'MVILIRGERYWLWRAVDNEGEVLDFLVKRRRNARVTKKLMTKLLKEQGIAPTRSLAPQ' A
#
# COMPACT_ATOMS: atom_id res chain seq x y z
N MET A 1 3.05 0.48 9.53
CA MET A 1 4.31 0.36 10.31
C MET A 1 5.07 1.68 10.25
N VAL A 2 5.78 2.09 11.30
CA VAL A 2 6.78 3.18 11.23
C VAL A 2 8.17 2.56 11.14
N ILE A 3 9.00 3.03 10.22
CA ILE A 3 10.41 2.66 10.10
C ILE A 3 11.28 3.91 10.20
N LEU A 4 12.50 3.75 10.72
CA LEU A 4 13.50 4.81 10.77
C LEU A 4 14.46 4.63 9.60
N ILE A 5 14.56 5.66 8.76
CA ILE A 5 15.53 5.71 7.65
C ILE A 5 16.35 6.97 7.86
N ARG A 6 17.67 6.80 8.08
CA ARG A 6 18.60 7.92 8.33
C ARG A 6 18.15 8.87 9.45
N GLY A 7 17.60 8.31 10.54
CA GLY A 7 17.11 9.07 11.70
C GLY A 7 15.74 9.73 11.51
N GLU A 8 15.16 9.68 10.31
CA GLU A 8 13.82 10.20 10.03
C GLU A 8 12.75 9.10 10.08
N ARG A 9 11.54 9.45 10.51
CA ARG A 9 10.40 8.53 10.58
C ARG A 9 9.69 8.43 9.22
N TYR A 10 9.49 7.21 8.77
CA TYR A 10 8.74 6.87 7.56
C TYR A 10 7.60 5.90 7.86
N TRP A 11 6.53 6.00 7.07
CA TRP A 11 5.39 5.10 7.09
C TRP A 11 5.56 4.03 6.04
N LEU A 12 5.65 2.78 6.50
CA LEU A 12 5.65 1.58 5.68
C LEU A 12 4.23 1.00 5.63
N TRP A 13 3.74 0.84 4.40
CA TRP A 13 2.53 0.12 4.04
C TRP A 13 2.94 -1.16 3.33
N ARG A 14 2.25 -2.26 3.63
CA ARG A 14 2.47 -3.55 2.97
C ARG A 14 1.14 -4.03 2.43
N ALA A 15 1.10 -4.40 1.16
CA ALA A 15 0.03 -5.19 0.61
C ALA A 15 0.37 -6.65 0.95
N VAL A 16 -0.49 -7.27 1.76
CA VAL A 16 -0.39 -8.68 2.12
C VAL A 16 -1.63 -9.38 1.62
N ASP A 17 -1.46 -10.59 1.11
CA ASP A 17 -2.58 -11.45 0.73
C ASP A 17 -3.16 -12.20 1.95
N ASN A 18 -4.08 -13.12 1.68
CA ASN A 18 -4.73 -13.96 2.69
C ASN A 18 -3.83 -15.05 3.27
N GLU A 19 -2.73 -15.40 2.60
CA GLU A 19 -1.73 -16.38 3.06
C GLU A 19 -0.59 -15.70 3.84
N GLY A 20 -0.57 -14.36 3.83
CA GLY A 20 0.43 -13.55 4.52
C GLY A 20 1.64 -13.20 3.65
N GLU A 21 1.59 -13.50 2.34
CA GLU A 21 2.62 -13.11 1.38
C GLU A 21 2.56 -11.61 1.12
N VAL A 22 3.72 -10.96 1.10
CA VAL A 22 3.82 -9.52 0.83
C VAL A 22 3.92 -9.31 -0.68
N LEU A 23 2.82 -8.84 -1.28
CA LEU A 23 2.74 -8.57 -2.71
C LEU A 23 3.44 -7.25 -3.09
N ASP A 24 3.43 -6.24 -2.21
CA ASP A 24 4.12 -4.96 -2.44
C ASP A 24 4.32 -4.16 -1.14
N PHE A 25 5.20 -3.17 -1.19
CA PHE A 25 5.44 -2.25 -0.08
C PHE A 25 5.60 -0.79 -0.52
N LEU A 26 5.10 0.13 0.30
CA LEU A 26 5.25 1.57 0.11
C LEU A 26 5.85 2.22 1.33
N VAL A 27 6.93 2.97 1.13
CA VAL A 27 7.54 3.80 2.17
C VAL A 27 7.32 5.27 1.85
N LYS A 28 6.71 6.02 2.77
CA LYS A 28 6.51 7.48 2.63
C LYS A 28 6.71 8.21 3.95
N ARG A 29 7.34 9.38 3.89
CA ARG A 29 7.55 10.25 5.07
C ARG A 29 6.24 10.73 5.71
N ARG A 30 5.19 10.93 4.91
CA ARG A 30 3.85 11.33 5.36
C ARG A 30 2.86 10.18 5.24
N ARG A 31 1.97 10.05 6.22
CA ARG A 31 0.87 9.08 6.22
C ARG A 31 -0.26 9.62 5.34
N ASN A 32 -0.28 9.29 4.05
CA ASN A 32 -1.34 9.71 3.12
C ASN A 32 -1.95 8.50 2.41
N ALA A 33 -3.16 8.13 2.81
CA ALA A 33 -3.91 6.99 2.26
C ALA A 33 -4.29 7.16 0.78
N ARG A 34 -4.36 8.40 0.27
CA ARG A 34 -4.73 8.69 -1.11
C ARG A 34 -3.70 8.19 -2.13
N VAL A 35 -2.43 8.11 -1.71
CA VAL A 35 -1.33 7.58 -2.55
C VAL A 35 -1.33 6.06 -2.55
N THR A 36 -1.70 5.43 -1.43
CA THR A 36 -1.83 3.97 -1.30
C THR A 36 -2.83 3.41 -2.31
N LYS A 37 -3.92 4.14 -2.60
CA LYS A 37 -4.89 3.74 -3.62
C LYS A 37 -4.29 3.67 -5.02
N LYS A 38 -3.39 4.60 -5.38
CA LYS A 38 -2.70 4.58 -6.69
C LYS A 38 -1.76 3.38 -6.81
N LEU A 39 -1.03 3.07 -5.73
CA LEU A 39 -0.16 1.89 -5.72
C LEU A 39 -0.97 0.60 -5.86
N MET A 40 -2.05 0.45 -5.08
CA MET A 40 -2.94 -0.71 -5.18
C MET A 40 -3.55 -0.86 -6.57
N THR A 41 -3.95 0.26 -7.19
CA THR A 41 -4.47 0.28 -8.56
C THR A 41 -3.42 -0.16 -9.57
N LYS A 42 -2.15 0.22 -9.36
CA LYS A 42 -1.04 -0.19 -10.24
C LYS A 42 -0.75 -1.68 -10.10
N LEU A 43 -0.64 -2.19 -8.87
CA LEU A 43 -0.46 -3.61 -8.59
C LEU A 43 -1.56 -4.47 -9.21
N LEU A 44 -2.82 -4.11 -8.97
CA LEU A 44 -3.96 -4.85 -9.50
C LEU A 44 -3.90 -4.89 -11.03
N LYS A 45 -3.58 -3.77 -11.68
CA LYS A 45 -3.38 -3.73 -13.14
C LYS A 45 -2.20 -4.58 -13.61
N GLU A 46 -1.07 -4.58 -12.91
CA GLU A 46 0.10 -5.42 -13.25
C GLU A 46 -0.23 -6.92 -13.12
N GLN A 47 -1.10 -7.30 -12.19
CA GLN A 47 -1.61 -8.66 -12.02
C GLN A 47 -2.78 -9.00 -12.97
N GLY A 48 -3.15 -8.11 -13.89
CA GLY A 48 -4.30 -8.29 -14.80
C GLY A 48 -5.67 -8.22 -14.10
N ILE A 49 -5.71 -7.82 -12.83
CA ILE A 49 -6.92 -7.70 -12.02
C ILE A 49 -7.47 -6.28 -12.20
N ALA A 50 -8.72 -6.18 -12.67
CA ALA A 50 -9.41 -4.89 -12.71
C ALA A 50 -9.55 -4.35 -11.27
N PRO A 51 -9.05 -3.13 -10.97
CA PRO A 51 -9.16 -2.57 -9.64
C PRO A 51 -10.63 -2.27 -9.31
N THR A 52 -11.29 -3.21 -8.64
CA THR A 52 -12.66 -3.02 -8.15
C THR A 52 -12.61 -2.00 -7.02
N ARG A 53 -13.43 -0.95 -7.12
CA ARG A 53 -13.57 0.05 -6.06
C ARG A 53 -14.16 -0.68 -4.85
N SER A 54 -13.32 -1.05 -3.88
CA SER A 54 -13.80 -1.46 -2.57
C SER A 54 -14.58 -0.27 -1.98
N LEU A 55 -15.89 -0.43 -1.85
CA LEU A 55 -16.73 0.44 -1.04
C LEU A 55 -16.21 0.32 0.40
N ALA A 56 -15.34 1.23 0.82
CA ALA A 56 -15.08 1.40 2.24
C ALA A 56 -16.39 1.93 2.86
N PRO A 57 -16.98 1.27 3.87
CA PRO A 57 -18.08 1.87 4.61
C PRO A 57 -17.57 3.14 5.31
N GLN A 58 -18.43 4.15 5.33
CA GLN A 58 -18.20 5.48 5.90
C GLN A 58 -17.98 5.41 7.41
#